data_AF-A0A1S3CJY5-F1
#
_entry.id   AF-A0A1S3CJY5-F1
#
_cell.length_a   1.000
_cell.length_b   1.000
_cell.length_c   1.000
_cell.angle_alpha   90.00
_cell.angle_beta   90.00
_cell.angle_gamma   90.00
#
_symmetry.space_group_name_H-M   'P 1'
#
loop_
_entity.id
_entity.type
_entity.pdbx_description
1 polymer ?
#
loop_
_entity_poly.entity_id
_entity_poly.type
_entity_poly.pdbx_seq_one_letter_code
_entity_poly.pdbx_strand_id
1 'polypeptide(L)'
;MASSSFLLLISLLLLLLPFHSDADLHKTRLRQSDLFSESHVSTTADHSTPPTVFFEVTKPIVTPKAKPCSLLVLHHDFAYTYGKPPVLADYTPPSHCSFTKFSKIVLEWKATCRGRQFDRIFGVWLGGVEILRSCTAEPRATGIVWTVQKDITRYNSLLSKNQTLAVYLGNLVDKTYTGIYNVKIHIHFYPEEEGFGGNGVYSEKLGSAYDSDSRADLILPISRNLPLNDGLWFEVQNSTDVQLKEFEIPQNVYRALLEVYVSFHENDEFWYSNLPNDYIVANNLTDTPGNGPFREVLVDLDGDIVAAVWPFTVIYTGGVNPLLWRPISGIGSFNLPSYDIELTPFLGNLLDGKGHSFGFRVTHALNVWFINANLHLWLDDNSVKTEAKLLNHIVSSPSMSQDLNFTGADGTFLTKVTRSVSSAGWVKSSFGTITTLSNQDLSYSNLMMMGNNGSSQTVNQEIHFNSSVYAKQESSHVYSSKTLKTFPLYMYSNTIDQGNGSYRSIANLTLGFNEKKTDGLGSFISSLKNVQNGQGLMVVKGNLVTSGLGSTQQDYRYYDDVQCYSRSISSSNYTILHDNVKNMCGEKQNSSESLRFRRWPIPARRASLDSNLFVNNGHV
;
A
#
# COMPACT_ATOMS: atom_id res chain seq x y z
N MET A 1 15.58 50.05 -12.64
CA MET A 1 14.53 49.13 -13.14
C MET A 1 15.10 47.72 -13.18
N ALA A 2 15.20 47.09 -12.00
CA ALA A 2 15.73 45.75 -11.79
C ALA A 2 15.43 45.38 -10.34
N SER A 3 14.19 44.96 -10.07
CA SER A 3 13.78 44.55 -8.70
C SER A 3 12.54 43.65 -8.71
N SER A 4 12.33 42.87 -9.78
CA SER A 4 11.17 41.95 -9.88
C SER A 4 11.57 40.48 -10.04
N SER A 5 12.85 40.17 -10.21
CA SER A 5 13.32 38.81 -10.52
C SER A 5 13.80 38.01 -9.30
N PHE A 6 13.87 38.64 -8.12
CA PHE A 6 14.39 38.00 -6.90
C PHE A 6 13.28 37.44 -5.98
N LEU A 7 12.02 37.85 -6.18
CA LEU A 7 10.85 37.35 -5.43
C LEU A 7 10.24 36.07 -6.03
N LEU A 8 10.54 35.76 -7.29
CA LEU A 8 10.09 34.55 -7.97
C LEU A 8 10.88 33.29 -7.55
N LEU A 9 12.13 33.42 -7.10
CA LEU A 9 12.96 32.27 -6.69
C LEU A 9 12.61 31.73 -5.30
N ILE A 10 12.10 32.57 -4.39
CA ILE A 10 11.85 32.18 -2.99
C ILE A 10 10.44 31.57 -2.83
N SER A 11 9.48 32.00 -3.65
CA SER A 11 8.11 31.44 -3.63
C SER A 11 8.02 30.03 -4.22
N LEU A 12 8.98 29.63 -5.07
CA LEU A 12 8.98 28.31 -5.72
C LEU A 12 9.78 27.25 -4.97
N LEU A 13 10.72 27.64 -4.09
CA LEU A 13 11.51 26.71 -3.28
C LEU A 13 10.70 25.97 -2.19
N LEU A 14 9.45 26.40 -1.92
CA LEU A 14 8.64 25.94 -0.79
C LEU A 14 7.37 25.18 -1.20
N LEU A 15 7.11 25.05 -2.51
CA LEU A 15 5.95 24.32 -3.03
C LEU A 15 6.22 22.84 -3.27
N LEU A 16 7.49 22.43 -3.14
CA LEU A 16 7.97 21.08 -3.36
C LEU A 16 9.13 20.80 -2.40
N LEU A 17 8.87 20.89 -1.10
CA LEU A 17 9.65 20.06 -0.17
C LEU A 17 8.91 18.73 -0.11
N PRO A 18 9.34 17.69 -0.85
CA PRO A 18 9.31 16.36 -0.25
C PRO A 18 10.02 16.51 1.08
N PHE A 19 9.51 15.89 2.12
CA PHE A 19 10.37 15.55 3.23
C PHE A 19 11.35 14.48 2.71
N HIS A 20 12.29 14.88 1.84
CA HIS A 20 13.37 14.00 1.42
C HIS A 20 14.16 13.66 2.67
N SER A 21 14.18 12.37 2.98
CA SER A 21 15.18 11.79 3.86
C SER A 21 16.47 11.59 3.06
N ASP A 22 17.01 12.65 2.46
CA ASP A 22 18.34 12.64 1.85
C ASP A 22 19.38 12.69 2.97
N ALA A 23 19.75 11.52 3.47
CA ALA A 23 20.99 11.35 4.21
C ALA A 23 22.15 11.22 3.22
N ASP A 24 22.47 12.29 2.48
CA ASP A 24 23.69 12.35 1.67
C ASP A 24 24.68 13.38 2.21
N LEU A 25 25.90 12.90 2.40
CA LEU A 25 26.83 13.34 3.44
C LEU A 25 27.88 14.31 2.85
N HIS A 26 27.57 15.61 2.78
CA HIS A 26 28.60 16.61 2.47
C HIS A 26 29.46 16.93 3.70
N LYS A 27 30.69 16.38 3.68
CA LYS A 27 31.80 16.75 4.57
C LYS A 27 32.16 18.22 4.41
N THR A 28 31.81 19.04 5.39
CA THR A 28 32.51 20.32 5.64
C THR A 28 32.77 20.49 7.12
N ARG A 29 34.05 20.43 7.50
CA ARG A 29 34.55 20.93 8.80
C ARG A 29 34.18 22.40 8.92
N LEU A 30 33.52 22.80 10.01
CA LEU A 30 33.61 24.17 10.52
C LEU A 30 33.30 24.24 12.02
N ARG A 31 33.94 25.23 12.63
CA ARG A 31 34.21 25.45 14.05
C ARG A 31 32.96 25.78 14.87
N GLN A 32 33.08 25.39 16.13
CA GLN A 32 32.36 25.83 17.32
C GLN A 32 32.32 27.37 17.47
N SER A 33 31.12 27.97 17.60
CA SER A 33 30.73 28.86 18.71
C SER A 33 29.26 29.30 18.65
N ASP A 34 28.71 29.51 19.85
CA ASP A 34 27.55 30.35 20.26
C ASP A 34 26.12 29.76 20.15
N LEU A 35 25.60 29.08 21.18
CA LEU A 35 25.00 29.52 22.47
C LEU A 35 23.63 30.27 22.38
N PHE A 36 22.59 29.48 22.69
CA PHE A 36 21.33 29.75 23.42
C PHE A 36 20.23 30.68 22.90
N SER A 37 19.02 30.12 22.75
CA SER A 37 17.88 30.35 23.66
C SER A 37 16.65 29.54 23.19
N GLU A 38 16.47 28.34 23.74
CA GLU A 38 15.15 27.70 23.78
C GLU A 38 14.55 27.97 25.16
N SER A 39 13.34 28.50 25.19
CA SER A 39 12.52 28.57 26.40
C SER A 39 12.37 27.17 26.97
N HIS A 40 12.88 26.98 28.19
CA HIS A 40 12.75 25.78 29.01
C HIS A 40 11.33 25.21 28.99
N VAL A 41 11.11 24.19 28.14
CA VAL A 41 10.22 23.08 28.49
C VAL A 41 11.13 21.99 29.00
N SER A 42 11.14 21.85 30.32
CA SER A 42 11.85 20.84 31.07
C SER A 42 11.82 19.47 30.38
N THR A 43 13.01 18.93 30.11
CA THR A 43 13.29 17.53 29.79
C THR A 43 13.01 16.61 30.98
N THR A 44 11.75 16.57 31.39
CA THR A 44 11.17 15.49 32.17
C THR A 44 9.94 15.06 31.39
N ALA A 45 10.12 14.17 30.42
CA ALA A 45 8.99 13.41 29.90
C ALA A 45 8.41 12.65 31.09
N ASP A 46 7.33 13.17 31.65
CA ASP A 46 6.65 12.55 32.77
C ASP A 46 6.25 11.14 32.33
N HIS A 47 6.81 10.12 32.98
CA HIS A 47 6.51 8.71 32.69
C HIS A 47 5.04 8.36 33.02
N SER A 48 4.25 9.33 33.50
CA SER A 48 2.83 9.23 33.78
C SER A 48 1.92 9.21 32.55
N THR A 49 2.33 9.79 31.41
CA THR A 49 1.46 9.88 30.23
C THR A 49 1.54 8.60 29.39
N PRO A 50 0.43 7.88 29.16
CA PRO A 50 0.46 6.64 28.39
C PRO A 50 0.79 6.89 26.92
N PRO A 51 1.43 5.93 26.23
CA PRO A 51 1.72 6.06 24.80
C PRO A 51 0.43 6.15 23.98
N THR A 52 0.45 6.94 22.91
CA THR A 52 -0.69 7.06 22.00
C THR A 52 -0.80 5.82 21.11
N VAL A 53 -1.99 5.23 21.04
CA VAL A 53 -2.24 4.09 20.15
C VAL A 53 -2.49 4.59 18.74
N PHE A 54 -1.70 4.13 17.77
CA PHE A 54 -1.94 4.32 16.35
C PHE A 54 -2.50 3.04 15.74
N PHE A 55 -3.38 3.17 14.75
CA PHE A 55 -3.99 2.02 14.08
C PHE A 55 -4.48 2.37 12.68
N GLU A 56 -4.56 1.34 11.83
CA GLU A 56 -5.28 1.39 10.55
C GLU A 56 -6.70 0.84 10.77
N VAL A 57 -7.71 1.44 10.15
CA VAL A 57 -9.07 0.90 10.20
C VAL A 57 -9.25 -0.19 9.15
N THR A 58 -9.38 -1.42 9.61
CA THR A 58 -9.67 -2.60 8.78
C THR A 58 -10.74 -3.46 9.45
N LYS A 59 -11.31 -4.41 8.71
CA LYS A 59 -12.12 -5.46 9.35
C LYS A 59 -11.23 -6.33 10.26
N PRO A 60 -11.74 -6.79 11.42
CA PRO A 60 -11.04 -7.77 12.23
C PRO A 60 -10.80 -9.06 11.43
N ILE A 61 -9.63 -9.67 11.63
CA ILE A 61 -9.36 -11.00 11.11
C ILE A 61 -10.26 -11.98 11.87
N VAL A 62 -11.11 -12.71 11.13
CA VAL A 62 -11.93 -13.77 11.73
C VAL A 62 -11.01 -14.93 12.09
N THR A 63 -10.97 -15.25 13.38
CA THR A 63 -10.18 -16.36 13.93
C THR A 63 -11.10 -17.36 14.63
N PRO A 64 -10.69 -18.65 14.69
CA PRO A 64 -11.30 -19.62 15.60
C PRO A 64 -11.40 -19.10 17.04
N LYS A 65 -12.36 -19.63 17.81
CA LYS A 65 -12.52 -19.30 19.24
C LYS A 65 -11.44 -19.96 20.09
N ALA A 66 -10.92 -21.10 19.63
CA ALA A 66 -9.81 -21.77 20.27
C ALA A 66 -8.59 -20.84 20.44
N LYS A 67 -7.89 -20.97 21.58
CA LYS A 67 -6.71 -20.16 21.86
C LYS A 67 -5.61 -20.48 20.85
N PRO A 68 -4.97 -19.47 20.24
CA PRO A 68 -3.86 -19.71 19.33
C PRO A 68 -2.61 -20.16 20.08
N CYS A 69 -1.81 -20.98 19.41
CA CYS A 69 -0.43 -21.21 19.78
C CYS A 69 0.40 -20.04 19.23
N SER A 70 1.13 -19.33 20.09
CA SER A 70 1.78 -18.06 19.72
C SER A 70 3.29 -18.18 19.82
N LEU A 71 3.99 -17.85 18.74
CA LEU A 71 5.44 -17.89 18.65
C LEU A 71 5.99 -16.46 18.52
N LEU A 72 6.83 -16.01 19.46
CA LEU A 72 7.64 -14.80 19.30
C LEU A 72 8.84 -15.14 18.41
N VAL A 73 8.87 -14.61 17.18
CA VAL A 73 9.93 -14.92 16.20
C VAL A 73 11.06 -13.90 16.27
N LEU A 74 10.74 -12.64 16.59
CA LEU A 74 11.74 -11.57 16.71
C LEU A 74 11.34 -10.58 17.80
N HIS A 75 12.32 -10.18 18.62
CA HIS A 75 12.28 -8.98 19.45
C HIS A 75 13.56 -8.18 19.18
N HIS A 76 13.44 -6.96 18.66
CA HIS A 76 14.59 -6.16 18.26
C HIS A 76 14.35 -4.65 18.42
N ASP A 77 15.43 -3.91 18.65
CA ASP A 77 15.46 -2.45 18.69
C ASP A 77 16.09 -1.90 17.40
N PHE A 78 15.26 -1.38 16.51
CA PHE A 78 15.74 -0.75 15.27
C PHE A 78 16.16 0.69 15.55
N ALA A 79 17.46 0.92 15.70
CA ALA A 79 18.07 2.24 15.93
C ALA A 79 18.95 2.68 14.75
N TYR A 80 20.13 2.08 14.60
CA TYR A 80 21.13 2.44 13.57
C TYR A 80 21.16 1.40 12.43
N THR A 81 19.99 1.16 11.84
CA THR A 81 19.77 0.07 10.87
C THR A 81 19.68 0.56 9.43
N TYR A 82 19.65 1.86 9.19
CA TYR A 82 19.68 2.44 7.85
C TYR A 82 20.97 2.08 7.12
N GLY A 83 20.86 1.57 5.88
CA GLY A 83 22.00 1.11 5.08
C GLY A 83 22.72 -0.10 5.67
N LYS A 84 22.07 -0.87 6.55
CA LYS A 84 22.58 -2.11 7.15
C LYS A 84 21.82 -3.33 6.64
N PRO A 85 22.39 -4.53 6.76
CA PRO A 85 21.66 -5.74 6.43
C PRO A 85 20.39 -5.94 7.27
N PRO A 86 19.39 -6.64 6.70
CA PRO A 86 18.21 -7.05 7.45
C PRO A 86 18.59 -7.83 8.71
N VAL A 87 17.81 -7.64 9.78
CA VAL A 87 17.92 -8.42 11.00
C VAL A 87 17.41 -9.83 10.71
N LEU A 88 18.23 -10.83 10.98
CA LEU A 88 17.90 -12.23 10.74
C LEU A 88 17.53 -12.93 12.05
N ALA A 89 16.55 -13.84 11.98
CA ALA A 89 16.19 -14.75 13.06
C ALA A 89 15.82 -16.11 12.49
N ASP A 90 16.15 -17.17 13.22
CA ASP A 90 15.71 -18.52 12.85
C ASP A 90 14.22 -18.69 13.13
N TYR A 91 13.52 -19.24 12.15
CA TYR A 91 12.12 -19.63 12.29
C TYR A 91 12.02 -21.15 12.26
N THR A 92 11.44 -21.70 13.32
CA THR A 92 11.04 -23.10 13.39
C THR A 92 9.54 -23.17 13.67
N PRO A 93 8.77 -23.96 12.92
CA PRO A 93 7.35 -24.19 13.22
C PRO A 93 7.19 -24.62 14.69
N PRO A 94 6.16 -24.12 15.40
CA PRO A 94 6.08 -24.32 16.83
C PRO A 94 5.75 -25.77 17.20
N SER A 95 6.77 -26.54 17.59
CA SER A 95 6.65 -27.95 17.99
C SER A 95 5.94 -28.18 19.33
N HIS A 96 5.82 -27.12 20.14
CA HIS A 96 5.16 -27.16 21.44
C HIS A 96 3.63 -27.01 21.35
N CYS A 97 3.08 -26.76 20.15
CA CYS A 97 1.63 -26.68 19.98
C CYS A 97 1.01 -28.08 20.05
N SER A 98 -0.11 -28.20 20.76
CA SER A 98 -0.86 -29.47 20.86
C SER A 98 -1.51 -29.91 19.55
N PHE A 99 -1.55 -29.04 18.54
CA PHE A 99 -2.19 -29.26 17.25
C PHE A 99 -1.18 -29.06 16.11
N THR A 100 -1.29 -29.91 15.08
CA THR A 100 -0.38 -29.95 13.92
C THR A 100 -1.02 -29.39 12.65
N LYS A 101 -2.34 -29.15 12.65
CA LYS A 101 -3.09 -28.54 11.55
C LYS A 101 -3.67 -27.20 11.99
N PHE A 102 -3.56 -26.21 11.11
CA PHE A 102 -3.96 -24.83 11.39
C PHE A 102 -4.95 -24.34 10.32
N SER A 103 -6.08 -23.81 10.78
CA SER A 103 -7.09 -23.18 9.91
C SER A 103 -6.79 -21.71 9.62
N LYS A 104 -6.07 -21.05 10.55
CA LYS A 104 -5.71 -19.63 10.45
C LYS A 104 -4.33 -19.40 11.03
N ILE A 105 -3.51 -18.60 10.34
CA ILE A 105 -2.21 -18.15 10.83
C ILE A 105 -2.13 -16.63 10.69
N VAL A 106 -1.88 -15.94 11.80
CA VAL A 106 -1.85 -14.47 11.85
C VAL A 106 -0.48 -13.99 12.29
N LEU A 107 0.14 -13.15 11.46
CA LEU A 107 1.32 -12.39 11.85
C LEU A 107 0.88 -11.16 12.62
N GLU A 108 1.50 -10.91 13.77
CA GLU A 108 1.36 -9.69 14.55
C GLU A 108 2.69 -8.97 14.66
N TRP A 109 2.78 -7.78 14.06
CA TRP A 109 3.85 -6.82 14.33
C TRP A 109 3.38 -5.86 15.40
N LYS A 110 4.07 -5.81 16.53
CA LYS A 110 3.81 -4.85 17.61
C LYS A 110 5.03 -3.98 17.82
N ALA A 111 4.84 -2.68 17.81
CA ALA A 111 5.96 -1.75 17.98
C ALA A 111 5.63 -0.59 18.89
N THR A 112 6.68 -0.09 19.54
CA THR A 112 6.66 1.16 20.31
C THR A 112 7.79 2.06 19.86
N CYS A 113 7.58 3.37 19.96
CA CYS A 113 8.60 4.35 19.66
C CYS A 113 8.34 5.63 20.44
N ARG A 114 9.41 6.28 20.90
CA ARG A 114 9.35 7.56 21.61
C ARG A 114 10.43 8.48 21.08
N GLY A 115 10.09 9.74 20.89
CA GLY A 115 11.00 10.75 20.35
C GLY A 115 10.49 11.28 19.01
N ARG A 116 11.42 11.77 18.19
CA ARG A 116 11.15 12.27 16.84
C ARG A 116 11.66 11.25 15.82
N GLN A 117 10.82 10.89 14.86
CA GLN A 117 11.18 10.11 13.68
C GLN A 117 10.18 10.40 12.57
N PHE A 118 10.61 10.29 11.31
CA PHE A 118 9.71 10.31 10.16
C PHE A 118 9.30 8.90 9.78
N ASP A 119 8.34 8.80 8.89
CA ASP A 119 7.89 7.53 8.38
C ASP A 119 8.98 6.79 7.60
N ARG A 120 8.98 5.46 7.77
CA ARG A 120 9.93 4.54 7.14
C ARG A 120 9.14 3.38 6.57
N ILE A 121 9.49 2.95 5.36
CA ILE A 121 9.03 1.68 4.83
C ILE A 121 9.83 0.54 5.48
N PHE A 122 9.16 -0.57 5.75
CA PHE A 122 9.79 -1.79 6.25
C PHE A 122 9.15 -3.04 5.66
N GLY A 123 9.91 -4.13 5.67
CA GLY A 123 9.50 -5.43 5.14
C GLY A 123 9.86 -6.58 6.06
N VAL A 124 9.05 -7.64 5.99
CA VAL A 124 9.26 -8.93 6.67
C VAL A 124 9.22 -10.04 5.63
N TRP A 125 10.30 -10.81 5.55
CA TRP A 125 10.41 -11.98 4.69
C TRP A 125 10.66 -13.24 5.51
N LEU A 126 10.12 -14.35 5.04
CA LEU A 126 10.39 -15.68 5.59
C LEU A 126 10.91 -16.57 4.45
N GLY A 127 12.14 -17.08 4.56
CA GLY A 127 12.77 -17.81 3.45
C GLY A 127 12.86 -17.00 2.15
N GLY A 128 12.96 -15.68 2.24
CA GLY A 128 12.95 -14.75 1.11
C GLY A 128 11.56 -14.37 0.57
N VAL A 129 10.49 -15.04 1.01
CA VAL A 129 9.09 -14.75 0.63
C VAL A 129 8.58 -13.58 1.47
N GLU A 130 8.07 -12.53 0.83
CA GLU A 130 7.57 -11.37 1.58
C GLU A 130 6.20 -11.64 2.16
N ILE A 131 6.08 -11.51 3.49
CA ILE A 131 4.83 -11.75 4.20
C ILE A 131 4.22 -10.47 4.76
N LEU A 132 4.98 -9.37 4.91
CA LEU A 132 4.46 -8.06 5.30
C LEU A 132 5.30 -6.93 4.69
N ARG A 133 4.61 -5.95 4.11
CA ARG A 133 5.13 -4.62 3.80
C ARG A 133 4.34 -3.56 4.55
N SER A 134 5.02 -2.60 5.14
CA SER A 134 4.37 -1.64 6.03
C SER A 134 5.15 -0.34 6.14
N CYS A 135 4.45 0.72 6.52
CA CYS A 135 4.99 2.03 6.88
C CYS A 135 4.91 2.21 8.41
N THR A 136 5.98 2.71 9.03
CA THR A 136 5.98 3.01 10.46
C THR A 136 5.02 4.15 10.79
N ALA A 137 4.43 4.11 11.99
CA ALA A 137 3.80 5.29 12.57
C ALA A 137 4.86 6.33 13.00
N GLU A 138 4.60 7.61 12.73
CA GLU A 138 5.42 8.71 13.24
C GLU A 138 5.23 8.91 14.76
N PRO A 139 6.30 8.82 15.57
CA PRO A 139 6.21 8.91 17.02
C PRO A 139 6.00 10.33 17.55
N ARG A 140 5.75 10.39 18.85
CA ARG A 140 5.68 11.63 19.64
C ARG A 140 6.65 11.58 20.80
N ALA A 141 6.90 12.74 21.40
CA ALA A 141 7.70 12.87 22.62
C ALA A 141 7.18 12.01 23.78
N THR A 142 5.86 11.83 23.91
CA THR A 142 5.23 10.98 24.94
C THR A 142 5.28 9.48 24.62
N GLY A 143 5.58 9.13 23.36
CA GLY A 143 5.62 7.76 22.86
C GLY A 143 4.33 7.31 22.18
N ILE A 144 4.48 6.31 21.32
CA ILE A 144 3.41 5.66 20.57
C ILE A 144 3.49 4.13 20.73
N VAL A 145 2.36 3.48 20.49
CA VAL A 145 2.26 2.04 20.29
C VAL A 145 1.36 1.78 19.09
N TRP A 146 1.72 0.81 18.25
CA TRP A 146 0.83 0.34 17.20
C TRP A 146 1.04 -1.14 16.94
N THR A 147 0.00 -1.74 16.36
CA THR A 147 -0.01 -3.15 16.01
C THR A 147 -0.51 -3.29 14.58
N VAL A 148 0.16 -4.15 13.80
CA VAL A 148 -0.29 -4.60 12.49
C VAL A 148 -0.56 -6.09 12.58
N GLN A 149 -1.78 -6.51 12.20
CA GLN A 149 -2.12 -7.92 12.10
C GLN A 149 -2.42 -8.26 10.64
N LYS A 150 -1.81 -9.34 10.15
CA LYS A 150 -2.01 -9.82 8.77
C LYS A 150 -2.28 -11.32 8.77
N ASP A 151 -3.31 -11.70 8.03
CA ASP A 151 -3.57 -13.10 7.72
C ASP A 151 -2.50 -13.62 6.75
N ILE A 152 -1.68 -14.54 7.23
CA ILE A 152 -0.59 -15.16 6.48
C ILE A 152 -0.86 -16.66 6.23
N THR A 153 -2.11 -17.10 6.39
CA THR A 153 -2.53 -18.50 6.17
C THR A 153 -2.19 -18.99 4.76
N ARG A 154 -2.23 -18.09 3.77
CA ARG A 154 -1.86 -18.41 2.38
C ARG A 154 -0.40 -18.89 2.24
N TYR A 155 0.47 -18.59 3.20
CA TYR A 155 1.89 -19.00 3.22
C TYR A 155 2.13 -20.31 4.00
N ASN A 156 1.09 -21.13 4.21
CA ASN A 156 1.15 -22.31 5.07
C ASN A 156 2.29 -23.29 4.74
N SER A 157 2.56 -23.55 3.46
CA SER A 157 3.64 -24.47 3.02
C SER A 157 5.04 -24.00 3.43
N LEU A 158 5.23 -22.67 3.50
CA LEU A 158 6.45 -22.04 3.99
C LEU A 158 6.52 -22.09 5.52
N LEU A 159 5.42 -21.78 6.20
CA LEU A 159 5.27 -21.75 7.66
C LEU A 159 5.34 -23.15 8.30
N SER A 160 5.19 -24.21 7.51
CA SER A 160 5.29 -25.59 8.00
C SER A 160 6.73 -26.12 8.02
N LYS A 161 7.72 -25.30 7.64
CA LYS A 161 9.13 -25.69 7.49
C LYS A 161 10.04 -24.73 8.26
N ASN A 162 11.24 -25.18 8.61
CA ASN A 162 12.27 -24.29 9.13
C ASN A 162 12.66 -23.28 8.05
N GLN A 163 12.79 -22.02 8.43
CA GLN A 163 13.11 -20.91 7.54
C GLN A 163 13.98 -19.89 8.27
N THR A 164 14.52 -18.94 7.51
CA THR A 164 15.12 -17.72 8.08
C THR A 164 14.14 -16.58 7.92
N LEU A 165 13.81 -15.92 9.03
CA LEU A 165 13.12 -14.64 9.04
C LEU A 165 14.16 -13.54 8.73
N ALA A 166 13.84 -12.64 7.79
CA ALA A 166 14.58 -11.42 7.55
C ALA A 166 13.65 -10.22 7.75
N VAL A 167 14.09 -9.24 8.53
CA VAL A 167 13.33 -8.03 8.81
C VAL A 167 14.18 -6.81 8.55
N TYR A 168 13.72 -5.95 7.64
CA TYR A 168 14.40 -4.70 7.36
C TYR A 168 13.49 -3.52 7.69
N LEU A 169 13.97 -2.67 8.59
CA LEU A 169 13.44 -1.35 8.90
C LEU A 169 14.66 -0.43 8.97
N GLY A 170 14.88 0.36 7.93
CA GLY A 170 16.01 1.30 7.85
C GLY A 170 15.76 2.52 8.74
N ASN A 171 16.29 2.50 9.97
CA ASN A 171 16.15 3.60 10.92
C ASN A 171 17.48 4.34 11.12
N LEU A 172 17.39 5.63 11.38
CA LEU A 172 18.51 6.50 11.70
C LEU A 172 18.22 7.24 13.01
N VAL A 173 19.23 7.26 13.89
CA VAL A 173 19.16 7.95 15.18
C VAL A 173 20.32 8.95 15.27
N ASP A 174 20.01 10.20 15.57
CA ASP A 174 20.95 11.30 15.76
C ASP A 174 20.38 12.38 16.70
N LYS A 175 20.90 13.61 16.63
CA LYS A 175 20.44 14.73 17.49
C LYS A 175 19.03 15.21 17.14
N THR A 176 18.57 14.97 15.92
CA THR A 176 17.25 15.35 15.41
C THR A 176 16.28 14.17 15.51
N TYR A 177 16.68 13.02 15.00
CA TYR A 177 15.92 11.78 14.96
C TYR A 177 16.25 10.94 16.19
N THR A 178 15.38 10.95 17.19
CA THR A 178 15.63 10.31 18.49
C THR A 178 14.81 9.03 18.71
N GLY A 179 13.91 8.72 17.78
CA GLY A 179 13.01 7.58 17.86
C GLY A 179 13.70 6.23 17.58
N ILE A 180 13.73 5.37 18.59
CA ILE A 180 14.11 3.96 18.45
C ILE A 180 12.84 3.12 18.39
N TYR A 181 12.73 2.27 17.37
CA TYR A 181 11.61 1.37 17.18
C TYR A 181 11.86 0.04 17.89
N ASN A 182 11.21 -0.17 19.04
CA ASN A 182 11.20 -1.46 19.74
C ASN A 182 10.09 -2.33 19.17
N VAL A 183 10.46 -3.42 18.50
CA VAL A 183 9.57 -4.26 17.69
C VAL A 183 9.51 -5.67 18.26
N LYS A 184 8.31 -6.23 18.31
CA LYS A 184 8.05 -7.65 18.56
C LYS A 184 7.20 -8.22 17.43
N ILE A 185 7.63 -9.34 16.87
CA ILE A 185 6.90 -10.07 15.82
C ILE A 185 6.44 -11.41 16.38
N HIS A 186 5.14 -11.59 16.45
CA HIS A 186 4.52 -12.86 16.81
C HIS A 186 3.87 -13.50 15.59
N ILE A 187 3.82 -14.83 15.57
CA ILE A 187 2.97 -15.60 14.68
C ILE A 187 2.02 -16.43 15.53
N HIS A 188 0.72 -16.24 15.31
CA HIS A 188 -0.36 -16.91 16.02
C HIS A 188 -0.97 -17.99 15.12
N PHE A 189 -0.87 -19.24 15.57
CA PHE A 189 -1.39 -20.42 14.88
C PHE A 189 -2.69 -20.84 15.56
N TYR A 190 -3.80 -20.77 14.83
CA TYR A 190 -5.10 -21.20 15.33
C TYR A 190 -5.41 -22.61 14.83
N PRO A 191 -5.87 -23.52 15.70
CA PRO A 191 -6.16 -24.89 15.31
C PRO A 191 -7.31 -24.94 14.30
N GLU A 192 -7.35 -26.02 13.55
CA GLU A 192 -8.57 -26.43 12.86
C GLU A 192 -9.62 -26.84 13.91
N GLU A 193 -10.78 -26.18 13.94
CA GLU A 193 -11.86 -26.56 14.87
C GLU A 193 -12.64 -27.74 14.29
N GLU A 194 -12.59 -28.90 14.95
CA GLU A 194 -13.59 -29.97 14.75
C GLU A 194 -14.95 -29.44 15.25
N GLY A 195 -15.79 -28.88 14.37
CA GLY A 195 -17.17 -28.53 14.75
C GLY A 195 -17.82 -27.28 14.19
N PHE A 196 -17.30 -26.61 13.16
CA PHE A 196 -18.13 -25.69 12.34
C PHE A 196 -19.01 -26.47 11.34
N GLY A 197 -19.71 -27.48 11.86
CA GLY A 197 -20.82 -28.20 11.21
C GLY A 197 -22.13 -27.40 11.28
N GLY A 198 -22.09 -26.13 10.88
CA GLY A 198 -23.26 -25.28 10.70
C GLY A 198 -23.55 -25.10 9.22
N ASN A 199 -24.06 -26.15 8.55
CA ASN A 199 -24.55 -26.13 7.16
C ASN A 199 -23.63 -25.53 6.08
N GLY A 200 -22.34 -25.40 6.34
CA GLY A 200 -21.32 -25.40 5.30
C GLY A 200 -20.90 -26.83 5.08
N VAL A 201 -21.46 -27.46 4.04
CA VAL A 201 -20.93 -28.72 3.53
C VAL A 201 -19.48 -28.45 3.10
N TYR A 202 -18.52 -28.62 4.01
CA TYR A 202 -17.21 -29.13 3.63
C TYR A 202 -17.48 -30.57 3.23
N SER A 203 -18.07 -30.73 2.05
CA SER A 203 -17.99 -32.01 1.38
C SER A 203 -16.49 -32.24 1.26
N GLU A 204 -16.04 -33.40 1.73
CA GLU A 204 -15.03 -34.18 1.01
C GLU A 204 -15.49 -34.40 -0.43
N LYS A 205 -15.74 -33.32 -1.19
CA LYS A 205 -15.83 -33.36 -2.63
C LYS A 205 -14.39 -33.56 -3.04
N LEU A 206 -14.11 -34.81 -3.38
CA LEU A 206 -12.99 -35.24 -4.19
C LEU A 206 -12.41 -34.09 -5.02
N GLY A 207 -11.14 -33.79 -4.74
CA GLY A 207 -10.35 -32.63 -5.14
C GLY A 207 -10.71 -31.93 -6.44
N SER A 208 -11.14 -30.69 -6.32
CA SER A 208 -11.03 -29.70 -7.38
C SER A 208 -9.68 -29.00 -7.26
N ALA A 209 -8.91 -28.94 -8.34
CA ALA A 209 -7.67 -28.18 -8.45
C ALA A 209 -7.79 -26.70 -8.05
N TYR A 210 -9.00 -26.14 -8.04
CA TYR A 210 -9.28 -24.75 -7.68
C TYR A 210 -10.25 -24.63 -6.49
N ASP A 211 -10.23 -25.57 -5.54
CA ASP A 211 -10.97 -25.38 -4.31
C ASP A 211 -10.59 -24.05 -3.64
N SER A 212 -11.59 -23.36 -3.08
CA SER A 212 -11.44 -22.05 -2.44
C SER A 212 -10.49 -22.07 -1.24
N ASP A 213 -10.27 -23.26 -0.65
CA ASP A 213 -9.33 -23.50 0.45
C ASP A 213 -8.02 -24.19 -0.03
N SER A 214 -7.82 -24.37 -1.34
CA SER A 214 -6.58 -24.95 -1.88
C SER A 214 -5.42 -23.98 -1.65
N ARG A 215 -4.50 -24.35 -0.75
CA ARG A 215 -3.28 -23.60 -0.44
C ARG A 215 -2.16 -24.03 -1.39
N ALA A 216 -1.25 -23.11 -1.69
CA ALA A 216 -0.08 -23.44 -2.48
C ALA A 216 0.85 -24.40 -1.72
N ASP A 217 1.26 -25.49 -2.38
CA ASP A 217 2.14 -26.53 -1.83
C ASP A 217 3.60 -26.07 -1.77
N LEU A 218 3.96 -25.12 -2.65
CA LEU A 218 5.28 -24.50 -2.72
C LEU A 218 5.15 -23.01 -3.00
N ILE A 219 5.98 -22.21 -2.32
CA ILE A 219 6.06 -20.77 -2.56
C ILE A 219 7.51 -20.41 -2.78
N LEU A 220 7.82 -19.89 -3.96
CA LEU A 220 9.17 -19.49 -4.34
C LEU A 220 9.35 -17.97 -4.14
N PRO A 221 10.47 -17.54 -3.53
CA PRO A 221 10.76 -16.13 -3.33
C PRO A 221 11.25 -15.48 -4.63
N ILE A 222 10.51 -14.51 -5.16
CA ILE A 222 10.94 -13.67 -6.28
C ILE A 222 11.43 -12.34 -5.70
N SER A 223 12.54 -12.40 -4.96
CA SER A 223 13.15 -11.30 -4.22
C SER A 223 14.69 -11.36 -4.32
N ARG A 224 15.39 -10.31 -3.89
CA ARG A 224 16.85 -10.29 -3.83
C ARG A 224 17.37 -11.28 -2.77
N ASN A 225 18.55 -11.82 -3.03
CA ASN A 225 19.21 -12.75 -2.12
C ASN A 225 20.05 -11.98 -1.09
N LEU A 226 20.11 -12.49 0.15
CA LEU A 226 21.02 -12.00 1.19
C LEU A 226 22.50 -12.32 0.87
N PRO A 227 23.47 -11.59 1.43
CA PRO A 227 23.31 -10.39 2.26
C PRO A 227 23.08 -9.13 1.42
N LEU A 228 22.35 -8.17 1.98
CA LEU A 228 22.05 -6.86 1.38
C LEU A 228 22.33 -5.77 2.41
N ASN A 229 22.41 -4.50 2.00
CA ASN A 229 22.40 -3.35 2.91
C ASN A 229 21.04 -2.61 2.88
N ASP A 230 20.00 -3.34 2.49
CA ASP A 230 18.62 -2.89 2.35
C ASP A 230 17.67 -4.09 2.49
N GLY A 231 16.36 -3.88 2.32
CA GLY A 231 15.36 -4.93 2.20
C GLY A 231 15.57 -5.87 0.99
N LEU A 232 14.83 -6.98 0.94
CA LEU A 232 14.96 -7.98 -0.13
C LEU A 232 14.18 -7.59 -1.41
N TRP A 233 13.60 -6.39 -1.48
CA TRP A 233 12.95 -5.89 -2.69
C TRP A 233 13.97 -5.44 -3.74
N PHE A 234 13.62 -5.58 -5.02
CA PHE A 234 14.30 -4.91 -6.12
C PHE A 234 14.01 -3.41 -6.08
N GLU A 235 14.98 -2.62 -6.55
CA GLU A 235 14.89 -1.16 -6.60
C GLU A 235 14.87 -0.73 -8.05
N VAL A 236 13.72 -0.30 -8.56
CA VAL A 236 13.61 0.28 -9.90
C VAL A 236 13.88 1.78 -9.79
N GLN A 237 14.99 2.21 -10.38
CA GLN A 237 15.52 3.57 -10.24
C GLN A 237 14.95 4.56 -11.27
N ASN A 238 14.46 4.07 -12.41
CA ASN A 238 13.87 4.90 -13.47
C ASN A 238 13.09 4.03 -14.48
N SER A 239 12.47 4.65 -15.48
CA SER A 239 11.64 3.97 -16.48
C SER A 239 12.35 2.98 -17.41
N THR A 240 13.68 2.97 -17.45
CA THR A 240 14.48 2.03 -18.27
C THR A 240 15.10 0.90 -17.45
N ASP A 241 14.99 0.98 -16.13
CA ASP A 241 15.55 0.00 -15.21
C ASP A 241 14.62 -1.23 -15.13
N VAL A 242 15.19 -2.40 -15.43
CA VAL A 242 14.49 -3.69 -15.43
C VAL A 242 15.18 -4.62 -14.45
N GLN A 243 14.42 -5.06 -13.46
CA GLN A 243 14.90 -5.93 -12.39
C GLN A 243 14.53 -7.37 -12.71
N LEU A 244 15.51 -8.26 -12.75
CA LEU A 244 15.34 -9.65 -13.17
C LEU A 244 15.55 -10.62 -12.00
N LYS A 245 14.78 -11.72 -11.99
CA LYS A 245 14.95 -12.83 -11.06
C LYS A 245 14.72 -14.17 -11.75
N GLU A 246 15.77 -14.98 -11.78
CA GLU A 246 15.72 -16.38 -12.24
C GLU A 246 15.05 -17.27 -11.19
N PHE A 247 14.32 -18.28 -11.67
CA PHE A 247 13.66 -19.30 -10.86
C PHE A 247 13.47 -20.60 -11.67
N GLU A 248 13.23 -21.70 -10.96
CA GLU A 248 12.86 -23.00 -11.53
C GLU A 248 11.60 -23.50 -10.83
N ILE A 249 10.77 -24.26 -11.54
CA ILE A 249 9.55 -24.85 -10.98
C ILE A 249 9.52 -26.37 -11.15
N PRO A 250 8.87 -27.12 -10.23
CA PRO A 250 8.61 -28.55 -10.44
C PRO A 250 7.78 -28.81 -11.69
N GLN A 251 8.06 -29.92 -12.39
CA GLN A 251 7.34 -30.27 -13.63
C GLN A 251 5.93 -30.82 -13.40
N ASN A 252 5.52 -31.04 -12.15
CA ASN A 252 4.18 -31.48 -11.78
C ASN A 252 3.28 -30.34 -11.27
N VAL A 253 3.66 -29.08 -11.49
CA VAL A 253 2.81 -27.93 -11.16
C VAL A 253 1.55 -27.95 -12.02
N TYR A 254 0.38 -27.78 -11.41
CA TYR A 254 -0.89 -27.65 -12.13
C TYR A 254 -1.53 -26.26 -12.01
N ARG A 255 -1.07 -25.41 -11.09
CA ARG A 255 -1.53 -24.02 -10.94
C ARG A 255 -0.38 -23.13 -10.49
N ALA A 256 -0.31 -21.91 -11.00
CA ALA A 256 0.69 -20.91 -10.61
C ALA A 256 0.06 -19.52 -10.45
N LEU A 257 0.38 -18.84 -9.35
CA LEU A 257 -0.09 -17.49 -9.04
C LEU A 257 1.09 -16.64 -8.56
N LEU A 258 1.30 -15.48 -9.17
CA LEU A 258 2.33 -14.53 -8.74
C LEU A 258 1.69 -13.42 -7.91
N GLU A 259 2.13 -13.28 -6.66
CA GLU A 259 1.72 -12.18 -5.77
C GLU A 259 2.80 -11.10 -5.77
N VAL A 260 2.48 -9.92 -6.31
CA VAL A 260 3.43 -8.79 -6.44
C VAL A 260 3.23 -7.77 -5.33
N TYR A 261 4.34 -7.37 -4.71
CA TYR A 261 4.42 -6.28 -3.74
C TYR A 261 5.05 -5.05 -4.39
N VAL A 262 4.48 -3.87 -4.14
CA VAL A 262 4.99 -2.61 -4.66
C VAL A 262 4.86 -1.47 -3.65
N SER A 263 5.90 -0.64 -3.55
CA SER A 263 5.88 0.66 -2.89
C SER A 263 6.75 1.65 -3.68
N PHE A 264 6.47 2.94 -3.54
CA PHE A 264 7.06 4.02 -4.35
C PHE A 264 7.56 5.11 -3.41
N HIS A 265 8.78 5.60 -3.62
CA HIS A 265 9.50 6.47 -2.68
C HIS A 265 10.23 7.58 -3.42
N GLU A 266 10.85 8.50 -2.68
CA GLU A 266 11.62 9.62 -3.21
C GLU A 266 10.81 10.46 -4.22
N ASN A 267 11.31 10.66 -5.43
CA ASN A 267 10.67 11.47 -6.46
C ASN A 267 9.32 10.90 -6.93
N ASP A 268 9.07 9.61 -6.67
CA ASP A 268 7.80 8.98 -6.96
C ASP A 268 6.95 8.69 -5.70
N GLU A 269 7.34 9.16 -4.50
CA GLU A 269 6.48 9.04 -3.31
C GLU A 269 5.08 9.66 -3.54
N PHE A 270 5.04 10.77 -4.29
CA PHE A 270 3.82 11.51 -4.64
C PHE A 270 3.47 11.45 -6.13
N TRP A 271 3.85 10.37 -6.82
CA TRP A 271 3.76 10.23 -8.29
C TRP A 271 2.42 10.69 -8.89
N TYR A 272 1.30 10.48 -8.20
CA TYR A 272 -0.06 10.88 -8.60
C TYR A 272 -0.27 12.39 -8.72
N SER A 273 0.67 13.18 -8.23
CA SER A 273 0.71 14.65 -8.28
C SER A 273 1.91 15.19 -9.07
N ASN A 274 2.72 14.32 -9.68
CA ASN A 274 3.88 14.74 -10.46
C ASN A 274 3.45 15.49 -11.73
N LEU A 275 4.20 16.53 -12.07
CA LEU A 275 3.81 17.46 -13.12
C LEU A 275 4.24 16.94 -14.51
N PRO A 276 3.52 17.34 -15.57
CA PRO A 276 3.98 17.11 -16.95
C PRO A 276 5.31 17.83 -17.21
N ASN A 277 6.22 17.17 -17.93
CA ASN A 277 7.55 17.72 -18.23
C ASN A 277 7.47 19.05 -19.01
N ASP A 278 6.50 19.18 -19.93
CA ASP A 278 6.31 20.42 -20.70
C ASP A 278 5.96 21.62 -19.80
N TYR A 279 5.18 21.39 -18.74
CA TYR A 279 4.85 22.44 -17.77
C TYR A 279 6.08 22.83 -16.93
N ILE A 280 6.87 21.84 -16.50
CA ILE A 280 8.13 22.04 -15.75
C ILE A 280 9.09 22.90 -16.58
N VAL A 281 9.31 22.54 -17.84
CA VAL A 281 10.20 23.27 -18.75
C VAL A 281 9.68 24.68 -19.01
N ALA A 282 8.40 24.84 -19.33
CA ALA A 282 7.82 26.15 -19.62
C ALA A 282 7.87 27.13 -18.44
N ASN A 283 7.90 26.62 -17.21
CA ASN A 283 7.97 27.43 -15.99
C ASN A 283 9.37 27.47 -15.34
N ASN A 284 10.39 26.88 -15.97
CA ASN A 284 11.77 26.80 -15.46
C ASN A 284 11.85 26.21 -14.04
N LEU A 285 11.11 25.12 -13.77
CA LEU A 285 11.16 24.43 -12.48
C LEU A 285 12.36 23.46 -12.44
N THR A 286 13.22 23.54 -11.43
CA THR A 286 14.47 22.77 -11.35
C THR A 286 14.43 21.59 -10.38
N ASP A 287 13.61 21.67 -9.33
CA ASP A 287 13.53 20.67 -8.25
C ASP A 287 12.11 20.09 -8.15
N THR A 288 11.57 19.64 -9.29
CA THR A 288 10.20 19.15 -9.38
C THR A 288 10.15 17.79 -10.05
N PRO A 289 9.60 16.76 -9.37
CA PRO A 289 9.37 15.46 -9.99
C PRO A 289 8.45 15.59 -11.21
N GLY A 290 8.94 15.09 -12.34
CA GLY A 290 8.25 15.11 -13.63
C GLY A 290 7.56 13.79 -13.99
N ASN A 291 7.47 13.56 -15.30
CA ASN A 291 6.87 12.38 -15.94
C ASN A 291 5.36 12.23 -15.73
N GLY A 292 4.67 13.27 -15.26
CA GLY A 292 3.22 13.28 -15.11
C GLY A 292 2.69 12.26 -14.10
N PRO A 293 1.36 12.15 -13.96
CA PRO A 293 0.75 11.48 -12.81
C PRO A 293 0.52 9.98 -12.99
N PHE A 294 1.05 9.32 -14.03
CA PHE A 294 0.77 7.91 -14.32
C PHE A 294 2.00 7.03 -14.20
N ARG A 295 1.85 5.87 -13.55
CA ARG A 295 2.87 4.83 -13.40
C ARG A 295 2.22 3.47 -13.60
N GLU A 296 2.91 2.60 -14.34
CA GLU A 296 2.45 1.23 -14.58
C GLU A 296 3.59 0.27 -14.28
N VAL A 297 3.36 -0.65 -13.34
CA VAL A 297 4.29 -1.75 -13.08
C VAL A 297 4.01 -2.86 -14.09
N LEU A 298 5.01 -3.21 -14.87
CA LEU A 298 4.97 -4.31 -15.82
C LEU A 298 5.70 -5.52 -15.25
N VAL A 299 5.08 -6.67 -15.42
CA VAL A 299 5.67 -7.98 -15.07
C VAL A 299 5.91 -8.74 -16.35
N ASP A 300 7.16 -9.11 -16.59
CA ASP A 300 7.59 -9.92 -17.71
C ASP A 300 7.88 -11.35 -17.25
N LEU A 301 7.60 -12.33 -18.11
CA LEU A 301 8.06 -13.71 -17.97
C LEU A 301 8.86 -14.07 -19.22
N ASP A 302 10.14 -14.41 -19.06
CA ASP A 302 11.08 -14.71 -20.15
C ASP A 302 11.13 -13.62 -21.24
N GLY A 303 10.95 -12.37 -20.84
CA GLY A 303 10.96 -11.19 -21.72
C GLY A 303 9.59 -10.76 -22.25
N ASP A 304 8.55 -11.57 -22.10
CA ASP A 304 7.19 -11.26 -22.55
C ASP A 304 6.32 -10.70 -21.41
N ILE A 305 5.59 -9.61 -21.65
CA ILE A 305 4.74 -9.00 -20.62
C ILE A 305 3.56 -9.91 -20.29
N VAL A 306 3.49 -10.45 -19.08
CA VAL A 306 2.39 -11.33 -18.66
C VAL A 306 1.27 -10.61 -17.90
N ALA A 307 1.55 -9.43 -17.33
CA ALA A 307 0.58 -8.65 -16.58
C ALA A 307 0.99 -7.18 -16.38
N ALA A 308 0.03 -6.36 -15.97
CA ALA A 308 0.26 -5.00 -15.51
C ALA A 308 -0.41 -4.76 -14.14
N VAL A 309 0.27 -4.01 -13.27
CA VAL A 309 -0.23 -3.60 -11.96
C VAL A 309 -0.29 -2.08 -11.90
N TRP A 310 -1.49 -1.56 -11.66
CA TRP A 310 -1.73 -0.15 -11.40
C TRP A 310 -2.03 0.00 -9.90
N PRO A 311 -1.03 0.41 -9.11
CA PRO A 311 -1.12 0.29 -7.68
C PRO A 311 -2.13 1.27 -7.09
N PHE A 312 -2.80 0.84 -6.02
CA PHE A 312 -3.49 1.74 -5.11
C PHE A 312 -2.53 2.83 -4.61
N THR A 313 -2.99 4.07 -4.60
CA THR A 313 -2.22 5.21 -4.10
C THR A 313 -2.18 5.21 -2.57
N VAL A 314 -1.33 4.36 -1.99
CA VAL A 314 -1.01 4.40 -0.57
C VAL A 314 -0.35 5.75 -0.27
N ILE A 315 -0.85 6.44 0.76
CA ILE A 315 -0.22 7.65 1.30
C ILE A 315 0.40 7.27 2.64
N TYR A 316 1.72 7.44 2.75
CA TYR A 316 2.48 7.10 3.95
C TYR A 316 2.21 8.08 5.10
N THR A 317 2.64 7.72 6.32
CA THR A 317 2.26 8.50 7.50
C THR A 317 2.93 9.87 7.59
N GLY A 318 3.91 10.18 6.72
CA GLY A 318 4.44 11.52 6.50
C GLY A 318 3.80 12.30 5.34
N GLY A 319 3.04 11.61 4.46
CA GLY A 319 2.66 12.13 3.15
C GLY A 319 1.51 13.14 3.16
N VAL A 320 1.53 14.08 2.18
CA VAL A 320 0.58 15.18 1.95
C VAL A 320 0.47 16.17 3.12
N ASN A 321 0.04 15.71 4.28
CA ASN A 321 0.12 16.43 5.55
C ASN A 321 0.20 15.40 6.69
N PRO A 322 1.33 15.32 7.42
CA PRO A 322 1.57 14.28 8.42
C PRO A 322 0.58 14.31 9.60
N LEU A 323 -0.12 15.44 9.81
CA LEU A 323 -1.10 15.57 10.90
C LEU A 323 -2.40 14.82 10.61
N LEU A 324 -2.67 14.44 9.36
CA LEU A 324 -3.85 13.64 8.99
C LEU A 324 -3.81 12.23 9.60
N TRP A 325 -2.62 11.67 9.75
CA TRP A 325 -2.44 10.24 10.02
C TRP A 325 -2.39 9.89 11.50
N ARG A 326 -3.09 10.68 12.34
CA ARG A 326 -2.89 10.73 13.79
C ARG A 326 -4.23 10.77 14.55
N PRO A 327 -4.66 9.67 15.20
CA PRO A 327 -4.00 8.37 15.36
C PRO A 327 -4.42 7.33 14.29
N ILE A 328 -5.30 7.70 13.37
CA ILE A 328 -5.82 6.82 12.31
C ILE A 328 -4.88 6.96 11.11
N SER A 329 -4.17 5.89 10.75
CA SER A 329 -3.24 5.90 9.62
C SER A 329 -3.96 5.82 8.26
N GLY A 330 -3.24 6.10 7.17
CA GLY A 330 -3.76 6.02 5.81
C GLY A 330 -4.20 4.60 5.44
N ILE A 331 -5.21 4.46 4.58
CA ILE A 331 -5.65 3.16 4.05
C ILE A 331 -4.44 2.43 3.44
N GLY A 332 -4.17 1.19 3.85
CA GLY A 332 -3.07 0.37 3.34
C GLY A 332 -1.67 0.84 3.74
N SER A 333 -1.53 1.82 4.64
CA SER A 333 -0.20 2.29 5.08
C SER A 333 0.47 1.32 6.06
N PHE A 334 -0.29 0.64 6.92
CA PHE A 334 0.26 -0.34 7.86
C PHE A 334 0.30 -1.74 7.28
N ASN A 335 -0.55 -2.07 6.31
CA ASN A 335 -0.48 -3.31 5.56
C ASN A 335 -0.66 -2.99 4.06
N LEU A 336 0.45 -2.81 3.36
CA LEU A 336 0.41 -2.43 1.95
C LEU A 336 -0.23 -3.53 1.09
N PRO A 337 -1.07 -3.17 0.09
CA PRO A 337 -1.68 -4.15 -0.80
C PRO A 337 -0.65 -4.93 -1.63
N SER A 338 -0.95 -6.21 -1.86
CA SER A 338 -0.32 -7.04 -2.90
C SER A 338 -1.30 -7.32 -4.06
N TYR A 339 -0.76 -7.73 -5.20
CA TYR A 339 -1.51 -7.91 -6.45
C TYR A 339 -1.28 -9.31 -7.00
N ASP A 340 -2.36 -10.09 -7.11
CA ASP A 340 -2.32 -11.46 -7.61
C ASP A 340 -2.43 -11.48 -9.15
N ILE A 341 -1.53 -12.24 -9.80
CA ILE A 341 -1.46 -12.46 -11.25
C ILE A 341 -1.57 -13.97 -11.51
N GLU A 342 -2.62 -14.38 -12.22
CA GLU A 342 -2.86 -15.78 -12.58
C GLU A 342 -1.95 -16.21 -13.74
N LEU A 343 -0.99 -17.09 -13.43
CA LEU A 343 0.04 -17.57 -14.37
C LEU A 343 -0.24 -18.98 -14.89
N THR A 344 -1.29 -19.66 -14.42
CA THR A 344 -1.65 -21.00 -14.91
C THR A 344 -1.72 -21.12 -16.44
N PRO A 345 -2.22 -20.12 -17.20
CA PRO A 345 -2.18 -20.16 -18.66
C PRO A 345 -0.78 -20.37 -19.27
N PHE A 346 0.28 -19.96 -18.58
CA PHE A 346 1.67 -20.00 -19.04
C PHE A 346 2.41 -21.27 -18.64
N LEU A 347 1.79 -22.20 -17.90
CA LEU A 347 2.45 -23.46 -17.49
C LEU A 347 2.99 -24.27 -18.68
N GLY A 348 2.37 -24.16 -19.87
CA GLY A 348 2.89 -24.81 -21.07
C GLY A 348 4.30 -24.35 -21.48
N ASN A 349 4.68 -23.13 -21.09
CA ASN A 349 6.01 -22.58 -21.34
C ASN A 349 6.96 -22.85 -20.16
N LEU A 350 6.42 -22.94 -18.94
CA LEU A 350 7.20 -23.08 -17.69
C LEU A 350 7.56 -24.53 -17.30
N LEU A 351 6.87 -25.53 -17.83
CA LEU A 351 7.04 -26.94 -17.47
C LEU A 351 8.09 -27.68 -18.32
N ASP A 352 9.01 -26.94 -18.94
CA ASP A 352 10.02 -27.49 -19.84
C ASP A 352 11.26 -28.06 -19.10
N GLY A 353 11.36 -27.83 -17.79
CA GLY A 353 12.44 -28.29 -16.93
C GLY A 353 13.70 -27.42 -16.96
N LYS A 354 13.60 -26.18 -17.46
CA LYS A 354 14.68 -25.19 -17.46
C LYS A 354 14.43 -24.08 -16.44
N GLY A 355 15.43 -23.22 -16.27
CA GLY A 355 15.28 -21.94 -15.57
C GLY A 355 14.50 -20.92 -16.41
N HIS A 356 13.72 -20.10 -15.71
CA HIS A 356 12.91 -19.02 -16.25
C HIS A 356 13.17 -17.74 -15.47
N SER A 357 12.81 -16.59 -16.05
CA SER A 357 13.06 -15.28 -15.46
C SER A 357 11.78 -14.45 -15.34
N PHE A 358 11.58 -13.84 -14.17
CA PHE A 358 10.65 -12.71 -14.05
C PHE A 358 11.39 -11.40 -14.23
N GLY A 359 10.78 -10.47 -14.96
CA GLY A 359 11.21 -9.07 -15.05
C GLY A 359 10.21 -8.11 -14.44
N PHE A 360 10.70 -7.07 -13.76
CA PHE A 360 9.90 -5.99 -13.20
C PHE A 360 10.44 -4.65 -13.69
N ARG A 361 9.55 -3.80 -14.20
CA ARG A 361 9.84 -2.41 -14.58
C ARG A 361 8.64 -1.53 -14.33
N VAL A 362 8.87 -0.22 -14.24
CA VAL A 362 7.80 0.76 -14.02
C VAL A 362 7.83 1.82 -15.10
N THR A 363 6.77 1.94 -15.88
CA THR A 363 6.71 2.96 -16.94
C THR A 363 6.64 4.36 -16.32
N HIS A 364 7.30 5.33 -16.96
CA HIS A 364 7.39 6.72 -16.51
C HIS A 364 8.02 6.91 -15.12
N ALA A 365 8.61 5.87 -14.53
CA ALA A 365 9.17 5.93 -13.19
C ALA A 365 10.31 6.92 -13.04
N LEU A 366 10.28 7.58 -11.91
CA LEU A 366 11.43 8.20 -11.25
C LEU A 366 11.89 7.27 -10.12
N ASN A 367 12.99 7.61 -9.49
CA ASN A 367 13.49 6.87 -8.34
C ASN A 367 12.56 7.10 -7.13
N VAL A 368 12.30 6.11 -6.27
CA VAL A 368 12.61 4.66 -6.41
C VAL A 368 11.37 3.83 -6.13
N TRP A 369 11.21 2.74 -6.88
CA TRP A 369 10.14 1.76 -6.67
C TRP A 369 10.69 0.47 -6.10
N PHE A 370 10.14 0.03 -4.97
CA PHE A 370 10.49 -1.24 -4.34
C PHE A 370 9.51 -2.33 -4.79
N ILE A 371 10.02 -3.34 -5.50
CA ILE A 371 9.21 -4.39 -6.11
C ILE A 371 9.80 -5.77 -5.82
N ASN A 372 8.95 -6.75 -5.56
CA ASN A 372 9.29 -8.18 -5.53
C ASN A 372 7.98 -8.96 -5.56
N ALA A 373 8.08 -10.28 -5.63
CA ALA A 373 6.91 -11.12 -5.67
C ALA A 373 7.11 -12.46 -4.93
N ASN A 374 6.00 -13.17 -4.75
CA ASN A 374 5.96 -14.54 -4.28
C ASN A 374 5.27 -15.40 -5.35
N LEU A 375 5.94 -16.44 -5.83
CA LEU A 375 5.35 -17.38 -6.79
C LEU A 375 4.73 -18.55 -6.02
N HIS A 376 3.40 -18.57 -5.95
CA HIS A 376 2.61 -19.62 -5.33
C HIS A 376 2.34 -20.73 -6.35
N LEU A 377 2.65 -21.97 -6.00
CA LEU A 377 2.57 -23.14 -6.87
C LEU A 377 1.75 -24.25 -6.21
N TRP A 378 0.85 -24.86 -6.98
CA TRP A 378 0.12 -26.06 -6.57
C TRP A 378 0.64 -27.26 -7.37
N LEU A 379 0.94 -28.35 -6.67
CA LEU A 379 1.63 -29.52 -7.18
C LEU A 379 0.69 -30.72 -7.27
N ASP A 380 0.83 -31.49 -8.33
CA ASP A 380 0.11 -32.76 -8.47
C ASP A 380 0.96 -33.90 -7.89
N ASP A 381 0.62 -34.33 -6.68
CA ASP A 381 1.32 -35.43 -6.00
C ASP A 381 1.13 -36.80 -6.67
N ASN A 382 0.14 -36.95 -7.55
CA ASN A 382 -0.14 -38.20 -8.26
C ASN A 382 0.52 -38.27 -9.65
N SER A 383 1.16 -37.18 -10.09
CA SER A 383 1.83 -37.11 -11.38
C SER A 383 3.28 -36.67 -11.23
N VAL A 384 4.19 -37.36 -11.92
CA VAL A 384 5.61 -36.93 -12.01
C VAL A 384 5.74 -35.65 -12.86
N LYS A 385 4.85 -35.49 -13.84
CA LYS A 385 4.81 -34.34 -14.75
C LYS A 385 3.38 -34.04 -15.18
N THR A 386 3.05 -32.77 -15.29
CA THR A 386 1.81 -32.26 -15.89
C THR A 386 2.06 -31.85 -17.35
N GLU A 387 1.02 -31.91 -18.18
CA GLU A 387 1.05 -31.42 -19.57
C GLU A 387 0.31 -30.10 -19.63
N ALA A 388 0.85 -29.08 -20.30
CA ALA A 388 0.16 -27.80 -20.43
C ALA A 388 0.46 -27.14 -21.77
N LYS A 389 -0.40 -26.20 -22.17
CA LYS A 389 -0.22 -25.40 -23.38
C LYS A 389 -0.84 -24.02 -23.22
N LEU A 390 -0.07 -23.00 -23.56
CA LEU A 390 -0.58 -21.64 -23.78
C LEU A 390 -1.38 -21.62 -25.08
N LEU A 391 -2.64 -21.22 -25.02
CA LEU A 391 -3.53 -21.13 -26.18
C LEU A 391 -3.50 -19.76 -26.82
N ASN A 392 -3.57 -18.71 -26.00
CA ASN A 392 -3.61 -17.34 -26.46
C ASN A 392 -3.06 -16.42 -25.37
N HIS A 393 -2.36 -15.37 -25.79
CA HIS A 393 -1.92 -14.30 -24.91
C HIS A 393 -1.94 -12.99 -25.69
N ILE A 394 -2.76 -12.05 -25.24
CA ILE A 394 -2.98 -10.76 -25.88
C ILE A 394 -2.73 -9.67 -24.84
N VAL A 395 -1.83 -8.77 -25.18
CA VAL A 395 -1.52 -7.57 -24.40
C VAL A 395 -1.80 -6.39 -25.31
N SER A 396 -2.76 -5.55 -24.96
CA SER A 396 -2.94 -4.29 -25.70
C SER A 396 -1.83 -3.30 -25.33
N SER A 397 -1.38 -2.53 -26.32
CA SER A 397 -0.56 -1.36 -26.04
C SER A 397 -1.35 -0.37 -25.18
N PRO A 398 -0.71 0.30 -24.21
CA PRO A 398 -1.42 1.27 -23.37
C PRO A 398 -1.93 2.42 -24.23
N SER A 399 -3.25 2.64 -24.21
CA SER A 399 -3.86 3.77 -24.90
C SER A 399 -3.85 4.97 -23.96
N MET A 400 -2.89 5.86 -24.13
CA MET A 400 -2.72 7.06 -23.32
C MET A 400 -3.17 8.32 -24.09
N SER A 401 -3.95 9.17 -23.44
CA SER A 401 -4.27 10.51 -23.91
C SER A 401 -3.92 11.55 -22.84
N GLN A 402 -3.24 12.62 -23.24
CA GLN A 402 -2.89 13.73 -22.37
C GLN A 402 -3.36 15.05 -22.98
N ASP A 403 -4.12 15.84 -22.21
CA ASP A 403 -4.51 17.20 -22.56
C ASP A 403 -3.88 18.16 -21.56
N LEU A 404 -3.05 19.08 -22.06
CA LEU A 404 -2.35 20.08 -21.27
C LEU A 404 -2.85 21.48 -21.64
N ASN A 405 -3.33 22.24 -20.67
CA ASN A 405 -3.75 23.63 -20.89
C ASN A 405 -3.28 24.51 -19.73
N PHE A 406 -2.30 25.37 -19.98
CA PHE A 406 -1.71 26.21 -18.94
C PHE A 406 -1.23 27.56 -19.48
N THR A 407 -1.13 28.54 -18.59
CA THR A 407 -0.57 29.86 -18.87
C THR A 407 0.24 30.29 -17.66
N GLY A 408 1.57 30.35 -17.83
CA GLY A 408 2.47 30.49 -16.69
C GLY A 408 2.28 29.34 -15.70
N ALA A 409 2.19 29.69 -14.42
CA ALA A 409 2.10 28.72 -13.32
C ALA A 409 0.70 28.13 -13.12
N ASP A 410 -0.34 28.67 -13.75
CA ASP A 410 -1.70 28.14 -13.62
C ASP A 410 -2.06 27.24 -14.81
N GLY A 411 -2.70 26.10 -14.55
CA GLY A 411 -2.94 25.10 -15.58
C GLY A 411 -3.86 23.97 -15.19
N THR A 412 -4.32 23.22 -16.18
CA THR A 412 -5.12 22.01 -16.05
C THR A 412 -4.52 20.92 -16.94
N PHE A 413 -4.38 19.73 -16.38
CA PHE A 413 -3.79 18.56 -17.04
C PHE A 413 -4.74 17.38 -16.88
N LEU A 414 -5.12 16.77 -17.98
CA LEU A 414 -5.94 15.55 -17.99
C LEU A 414 -5.11 14.41 -18.57
N THR A 415 -4.88 13.36 -17.78
CA THR A 415 -4.26 12.11 -18.24
C THR A 415 -5.28 10.99 -18.17
N LYS A 416 -5.48 10.27 -19.27
CA LYS A 416 -6.29 9.04 -19.30
C LYS A 416 -5.49 7.91 -19.90
N VAL A 417 -5.59 6.72 -19.30
CA VAL A 417 -4.91 5.52 -19.78
C VAL A 417 -5.86 4.33 -19.71
N THR A 418 -5.84 3.48 -20.73
CA THR A 418 -6.48 2.17 -20.69
C THR A 418 -5.52 1.07 -21.13
N ARG A 419 -5.69 -0.12 -20.56
CA ARG A 419 -4.95 -1.33 -20.94
C ARG A 419 -5.80 -2.56 -20.70
N SER A 420 -5.58 -3.60 -21.51
CA SER A 420 -6.12 -4.93 -21.31
C SER A 420 -5.05 -6.00 -21.50
N VAL A 421 -5.13 -7.05 -20.69
CA VAL A 421 -4.30 -8.25 -20.77
C VAL A 421 -5.22 -9.45 -20.72
N SER A 422 -5.09 -10.39 -21.65
CA SER A 422 -5.87 -11.62 -21.69
C SER A 422 -4.97 -12.81 -21.99
N SER A 423 -5.07 -13.85 -21.16
CA SER A 423 -4.25 -15.06 -21.27
C SER A 423 -5.13 -16.28 -21.11
N ALA A 424 -5.00 -17.24 -22.03
CA ALA A 424 -5.73 -18.50 -22.01
C ALA A 424 -4.77 -19.67 -22.22
N GLY A 425 -4.92 -20.71 -21.42
CA GLY A 425 -4.12 -21.93 -21.51
C GLY A 425 -4.83 -23.11 -20.86
N TRP A 426 -4.32 -24.31 -21.08
CA TRP A 426 -4.80 -25.50 -20.37
C TRP A 426 -3.66 -26.25 -19.72
N VAL A 427 -4.00 -26.99 -18.67
CA VAL A 427 -3.13 -27.89 -17.94
C VAL A 427 -3.86 -29.20 -17.67
N LYS A 428 -3.17 -30.31 -17.84
CA LYS A 428 -3.66 -31.68 -17.62
C LYS A 428 -2.84 -32.30 -16.50
N SER A 429 -3.56 -32.71 -15.46
CA SER A 429 -3.06 -33.31 -14.22
C SER A 429 -3.91 -34.53 -13.86
N SER A 430 -3.66 -35.14 -12.70
CA SER A 430 -4.49 -36.20 -12.12
C SER A 430 -5.92 -35.74 -11.84
N PHE A 431 -6.13 -34.43 -11.66
CA PHE A 431 -7.44 -33.84 -11.48
C PHE A 431 -8.21 -33.67 -12.80
N GLY A 432 -7.60 -33.98 -13.94
CA GLY A 432 -8.16 -33.80 -15.27
C GLY A 432 -7.55 -32.63 -16.04
N THR A 433 -8.19 -32.27 -17.16
CA THR A 433 -7.76 -31.12 -17.99
C THR A 433 -8.53 -29.87 -17.63
N ILE A 434 -7.81 -28.84 -17.21
CA ILE A 434 -8.36 -27.54 -16.81
C ILE A 434 -7.91 -26.49 -17.80
N THR A 435 -8.86 -25.75 -18.34
CA THR A 435 -8.61 -24.56 -19.16
C THR A 435 -8.83 -23.32 -18.32
N THR A 436 -7.81 -22.47 -18.23
CA THR A 436 -7.82 -21.23 -17.47
C THR A 436 -7.77 -20.04 -18.41
N LEU A 437 -8.69 -19.09 -18.20
CA LEU A 437 -8.73 -17.77 -18.83
C LEU A 437 -8.55 -16.72 -17.74
N SER A 438 -7.53 -15.88 -17.90
CA SER A 438 -7.26 -14.73 -17.05
C SER A 438 -7.41 -13.45 -17.87
N ASN A 439 -8.14 -12.47 -17.36
CA ASN A 439 -8.27 -11.15 -17.98
C ASN A 439 -8.00 -10.04 -16.96
N GLN A 440 -7.33 -8.99 -17.39
CA GLN A 440 -7.17 -7.71 -16.70
C GLN A 440 -7.67 -6.60 -17.62
N ASP A 441 -8.59 -5.77 -17.15
CA ASP A 441 -9.05 -4.56 -17.82
C ASP A 441 -8.83 -3.36 -16.88
N LEU A 442 -7.99 -2.44 -17.32
CA LEU A 442 -7.47 -1.34 -16.52
C LEU A 442 -7.86 0.01 -17.13
N SER A 443 -8.40 0.92 -16.32
CA SER A 443 -8.65 2.31 -16.75
C SER A 443 -8.29 3.33 -15.68
N TYR A 444 -7.65 4.41 -16.11
CA TYR A 444 -7.04 5.43 -15.27
C TYR A 444 -7.46 6.79 -15.78
N SER A 445 -7.81 7.68 -14.87
CA SER A 445 -8.05 9.09 -15.16
C SER A 445 -7.45 9.94 -14.04
N ASN A 446 -6.74 11.01 -14.41
CA ASN A 446 -6.26 12.01 -13.47
C ASN A 446 -6.48 13.39 -14.07
N LEU A 447 -7.27 14.20 -13.36
CA LEU A 447 -7.43 15.62 -13.62
C LEU A 447 -6.66 16.39 -12.55
N MET A 448 -5.58 17.04 -12.97
CA MET A 448 -4.75 17.86 -12.13
C MET A 448 -4.93 19.34 -12.48
N MET A 449 -4.99 20.21 -11.47
CA MET A 449 -5.08 21.65 -11.65
C MET A 449 -4.06 22.37 -10.78
N MET A 450 -3.26 23.23 -11.40
CA MET A 450 -2.41 24.21 -10.73
C MET A 450 -3.11 25.56 -10.72
N GLY A 451 -3.16 26.20 -9.56
CA GLY A 451 -3.82 27.49 -9.39
C GLY A 451 -3.10 28.37 -8.37
N ASN A 452 -3.59 29.61 -8.21
CA ASN A 452 -3.01 30.62 -7.34
C ASN A 452 -1.54 30.90 -7.69
N ASN A 453 -1.24 31.06 -8.99
CA ASN A 453 0.11 31.23 -9.50
C ASN A 453 1.04 30.09 -9.07
N GLY A 454 0.54 28.85 -9.18
CA GLY A 454 1.26 27.63 -8.80
C GLY A 454 1.26 27.29 -7.30
N SER A 455 0.69 28.13 -6.43
CA SER A 455 0.72 27.88 -4.98
C SER A 455 -0.25 26.79 -4.50
N SER A 456 -1.22 26.43 -5.34
CA SER A 456 -2.21 25.39 -5.04
C SER A 456 -2.26 24.34 -6.12
N GLN A 457 -2.51 23.10 -5.70
CA GLN A 457 -2.64 21.95 -6.57
C GLN A 457 -3.90 21.18 -6.18
N THR A 458 -4.67 20.76 -7.18
CA THR A 458 -5.78 19.82 -7.02
C THR A 458 -5.52 18.60 -7.89
N VAL A 459 -5.71 17.41 -7.34
CA VAL A 459 -5.68 16.14 -8.07
C VAL A 459 -7.01 15.43 -7.86
N ASN A 460 -7.65 15.03 -8.96
CA ASN A 460 -8.80 14.14 -8.96
C ASN A 460 -8.48 12.93 -9.82
N GLN A 461 -8.14 11.82 -9.16
CA GLN A 461 -7.70 10.57 -9.78
C GLN A 461 -8.73 9.46 -9.54
N GLU A 462 -8.92 8.62 -10.55
CA GLU A 462 -9.67 7.37 -10.44
C GLU A 462 -8.92 6.26 -11.16
N ILE A 463 -8.67 5.15 -10.46
CA ILE A 463 -8.11 3.92 -11.01
C ILE A 463 -9.16 2.82 -10.93
N HIS A 464 -9.49 2.21 -12.06
CA HIS A 464 -10.24 0.97 -12.12
C HIS A 464 -9.30 -0.19 -12.46
N PHE A 465 -9.30 -1.19 -11.58
CA PHE A 465 -8.58 -2.43 -11.78
C PHE A 465 -9.59 -3.57 -11.79
N ASN A 466 -9.94 -4.04 -12.97
CA ASN A 466 -10.85 -5.16 -13.13
C ASN A 466 -10.04 -6.40 -13.50
N SER A 467 -10.20 -7.47 -12.74
CA SER A 467 -9.60 -8.76 -13.07
C SER A 467 -10.64 -9.87 -13.04
N SER A 468 -10.42 -10.88 -13.87
CA SER A 468 -11.24 -12.09 -13.86
C SER A 468 -10.41 -13.31 -14.17
N VAL A 469 -10.70 -14.40 -13.46
CA VAL A 469 -10.11 -15.71 -13.69
C VAL A 469 -11.25 -16.71 -13.81
N TYR A 470 -11.24 -17.47 -14.89
CA TYR A 470 -12.20 -18.54 -15.17
C TYR A 470 -11.43 -19.82 -15.41
N ALA A 471 -11.65 -20.83 -14.57
CA ALA A 471 -11.11 -22.17 -14.75
C ALA A 471 -12.25 -23.16 -15.03
N LYS A 472 -12.12 -23.91 -16.11
CA LYS A 472 -13.12 -24.87 -16.59
C LYS A 472 -12.49 -26.25 -16.72
N GLN A 473 -13.24 -27.27 -16.33
CA GLN A 473 -12.92 -28.67 -16.59
C GLN A 473 -14.08 -29.26 -17.39
N GLU A 474 -13.75 -29.79 -18.58
CA GLU A 474 -14.74 -30.24 -19.57
C GLU A 474 -15.78 -29.14 -19.85
N SER A 475 -17.06 -29.37 -19.54
CA SER A 475 -18.15 -28.40 -19.68
C SER A 475 -18.57 -27.74 -18.35
N SER A 476 -17.87 -28.02 -17.25
CA SER A 476 -18.20 -27.49 -15.92
C SER A 476 -17.25 -26.37 -15.50
N HIS A 477 -17.79 -25.30 -14.90
CA HIS A 477 -16.99 -24.28 -14.26
C HIS A 477 -16.50 -24.80 -12.92
N VAL A 478 -15.18 -24.91 -12.77
CA VAL A 478 -14.55 -25.42 -11.55
C VAL A 478 -14.20 -24.27 -10.61
N TYR A 479 -13.82 -23.12 -11.18
CA TYR A 479 -13.60 -21.90 -10.43
C TYR A 479 -13.86 -20.69 -11.31
N SER A 480 -14.40 -19.66 -10.70
CA SER A 480 -14.50 -18.37 -11.34
C SER A 480 -14.52 -17.25 -10.31
N SER A 481 -13.70 -16.25 -10.56
CA SER A 481 -13.67 -15.03 -9.77
C SER A 481 -13.59 -13.83 -10.69
N LYS A 482 -14.38 -12.82 -10.40
CA LYS A 482 -14.29 -11.49 -11.00
C LYS A 482 -14.16 -10.48 -9.88
N THR A 483 -13.08 -9.71 -9.91
CA THR A 483 -12.77 -8.67 -8.93
C THR A 483 -12.79 -7.32 -9.63
N LEU A 484 -13.60 -6.41 -9.10
CA LEU A 484 -13.69 -5.02 -9.55
C LEU A 484 -13.15 -4.14 -8.43
N LYS A 485 -12.02 -3.47 -8.67
CA LYS A 485 -11.43 -2.53 -7.72
C LYS A 485 -11.52 -1.12 -8.28
N THR A 486 -11.89 -0.17 -7.42
CA THR A 486 -11.88 1.26 -7.76
C THR A 486 -11.15 2.05 -6.67
N PHE A 487 -10.14 2.81 -7.08
CA PHE A 487 -9.31 3.63 -6.20
C PHE A 487 -9.46 5.12 -6.53
N PRO A 488 -10.47 5.80 -5.94
CA PRO A 488 -10.60 7.24 -6.08
C PRO A 488 -9.62 7.96 -5.14
N LEU A 489 -9.03 9.04 -5.63
CA LEU A 489 -8.23 9.97 -4.85
C LEU A 489 -8.60 11.40 -5.24
N TYR A 490 -9.00 12.18 -4.25
CA TYR A 490 -9.05 13.63 -4.34
C TYR A 490 -8.02 14.22 -3.39
N MET A 491 -7.16 15.09 -3.90
CA MET A 491 -6.19 15.85 -3.10
C MET A 491 -6.31 17.31 -3.47
N TYR A 492 -6.33 18.17 -2.46
CA TYR A 492 -6.12 19.61 -2.61
C TYR A 492 -5.01 20.03 -1.66
N SER A 493 -4.01 20.71 -2.18
CA SER A 493 -2.95 21.33 -1.39
C SER A 493 -2.85 22.82 -1.73
N ASN A 494 -2.49 23.63 -0.74
CA ASN A 494 -2.20 25.05 -0.96
C ASN A 494 -1.19 25.54 0.07
N THR A 495 -0.19 26.27 -0.40
CA THR A 495 0.81 26.91 0.44
C THR A 495 0.62 28.42 0.37
N ILE A 496 0.52 29.05 1.54
CA ILE A 496 0.34 30.50 1.70
C ILE A 496 1.55 31.03 2.46
N ASP A 497 2.39 31.81 1.79
CA ASP A 497 3.51 32.51 2.44
C ASP A 497 2.99 33.47 3.52
N GLN A 498 3.59 33.42 4.70
CA GLN A 498 3.29 34.31 5.83
C GLN A 498 4.43 35.32 6.07
N GLY A 499 5.49 35.29 5.27
CA GLY A 499 6.70 36.09 5.44
C GLY A 499 7.65 35.51 6.50
N ASN A 500 8.85 36.07 6.59
CA ASN A 500 9.89 35.66 7.55
C ASN A 500 10.25 34.16 7.52
N GLY A 501 10.17 33.53 6.33
CA GLY A 501 10.41 32.11 6.15
C GLY A 501 9.36 31.20 6.78
N SER A 502 8.18 31.74 7.08
CA SER A 502 7.02 31.01 7.59
C SER A 502 5.97 30.88 6.50
N TYR A 503 5.36 29.71 6.38
CA TYR A 503 4.25 29.48 5.47
C TYR A 503 3.16 28.63 6.14
N ARG A 504 1.96 28.74 5.60
CA ARG A 504 0.80 27.94 5.97
C ARG A 504 0.51 26.93 4.86
N SER A 505 0.55 25.65 5.18
CA SER A 505 0.17 24.57 4.27
C SER A 505 -1.20 24.02 4.65
N ILE A 506 -2.08 23.94 3.66
CA ILE A 506 -3.45 23.45 3.76
C ILE A 506 -3.54 22.19 2.91
N ALA A 507 -4.17 21.14 3.44
CA ALA A 507 -4.41 19.90 2.72
C ALA A 507 -5.86 19.43 2.95
N ASN A 508 -6.57 19.09 1.87
CA ASN A 508 -7.81 18.32 1.93
C ASN A 508 -7.63 17.05 1.11
N LEU A 509 -8.12 15.93 1.64
CA LEU A 509 -7.90 14.62 1.04
C LEU A 509 -9.17 13.79 1.11
N THR A 510 -9.47 13.05 0.04
CA THR A 510 -10.37 11.90 0.06
C THR A 510 -9.65 10.74 -0.62
N LEU A 511 -9.41 9.66 0.11
CA LEU A 511 -8.76 8.44 -0.37
C LEU A 511 -9.73 7.28 -0.26
N GLY A 512 -9.93 6.52 -1.34
CA GLY A 512 -10.86 5.39 -1.37
C GLY A 512 -10.22 4.10 -1.84
N PHE A 513 -10.55 3.00 -1.16
CA PHE A 513 -10.26 1.64 -1.59
C PHE A 513 -11.58 0.86 -1.65
N ASN A 514 -12.08 0.63 -2.86
CA ASN A 514 -13.31 -0.13 -3.07
C ASN A 514 -13.01 -1.43 -3.81
N GLU A 515 -13.61 -2.52 -3.38
CA GLU A 515 -13.52 -3.82 -4.02
C GLU A 515 -14.90 -4.47 -4.09
N LYS A 516 -15.23 -5.10 -5.20
CA LYS A 516 -16.39 -6.00 -5.33
C LYS A 516 -15.94 -7.30 -5.97
N LYS A 517 -16.23 -8.42 -5.34
CA LYS A 517 -15.97 -9.76 -5.86
C LYS A 517 -17.27 -10.47 -6.20
N THR A 518 -17.30 -11.07 -7.37
CA THR A 518 -18.38 -11.94 -7.83
C THR A 518 -17.81 -13.23 -8.41
N ASP A 519 -18.62 -14.28 -8.45
CA ASP A 519 -18.28 -15.47 -9.22
C ASP A 519 -18.47 -15.23 -10.73
N GLY A 520 -18.26 -16.27 -11.54
CA GLY A 520 -18.42 -16.21 -13.00
C GLY A 520 -19.84 -16.19 -13.51
N LEU A 521 -20.80 -16.58 -12.67
CA LEU A 521 -22.23 -16.54 -12.94
C LEU A 521 -22.85 -15.19 -12.51
N GLY A 522 -22.05 -14.32 -11.87
CA GLY A 522 -22.47 -13.01 -11.38
C GLY A 522 -22.97 -13.02 -9.94
N SER A 523 -22.88 -14.15 -9.24
CA SER A 523 -23.24 -14.25 -7.82
C SER A 523 -22.28 -13.41 -7.00
N PHE A 524 -22.83 -12.75 -5.98
CA PHE A 524 -22.07 -11.93 -5.06
C PHE A 524 -21.16 -12.80 -4.18
N ILE A 525 -19.89 -12.40 -4.00
CA ILE A 525 -18.95 -13.04 -3.05
C ILE A 525 -18.68 -12.10 -1.88
N SER A 526 -18.17 -10.89 -2.19
CA SER A 526 -17.85 -9.90 -1.16
C SER A 526 -17.80 -8.49 -1.74
N SER A 527 -17.83 -7.50 -0.86
CA SER A 527 -17.63 -6.11 -1.22
C SER A 527 -17.10 -5.30 -0.05
N LEU A 528 -16.19 -4.40 -0.39
CA LEU A 528 -15.51 -3.47 0.48
C LEU A 528 -15.72 -2.06 -0.06
N LYS A 529 -16.14 -1.16 0.82
CA LYS A 529 -16.07 0.29 0.63
C LYS A 529 -15.29 0.87 1.79
N ASN A 530 -14.12 1.42 1.52
CA ASN A 530 -13.29 2.06 2.51
C ASN A 530 -12.95 3.47 2.01
N VAL A 531 -13.46 4.50 2.67
CA VAL A 531 -13.26 5.90 2.28
C VAL A 531 -12.74 6.67 3.48
N GLN A 532 -11.64 7.39 3.28
CA GLN A 532 -11.00 8.22 4.29
C GLN A 532 -10.95 9.67 3.80
N ASN A 533 -11.42 10.60 4.63
CA ASN A 533 -11.40 12.03 4.38
C ASN A 533 -10.48 12.71 5.40
N GLY A 534 -9.59 13.56 4.92
CA GLY A 534 -8.62 14.29 5.73
C GLY A 534 -8.68 15.79 5.50
N GLN A 535 -8.49 16.56 6.56
CA GLN A 535 -8.30 18.01 6.53
C GLN A 535 -7.14 18.39 7.43
N GLY A 536 -6.14 19.07 6.85
CA GLY A 536 -4.89 19.40 7.50
C GLY A 536 -4.54 20.86 7.31
N LEU A 537 -4.08 21.48 8.38
CA LEU A 537 -3.52 22.82 8.39
C LEU A 537 -2.22 22.77 9.19
N MET A 538 -1.12 23.22 8.62
CA MET A 538 0.14 23.38 9.35
C MET A 538 0.74 24.76 9.08
N VAL A 539 1.35 25.33 10.12
CA VAL A 539 2.23 26.48 10.01
C VAL A 539 3.65 25.96 10.16
N VAL A 540 4.48 26.25 9.18
CA VAL A 540 5.84 25.77 9.07
C VAL A 540 6.77 26.97 9.01
N LYS A 541 7.86 26.93 9.79
CA LYS A 541 8.93 27.92 9.75
C LYS A 541 10.24 27.23 9.39
N GLY A 542 10.81 27.57 8.23
CA GLY A 542 11.87 26.77 7.62
C GLY A 542 11.37 25.33 7.41
N ASN A 543 11.97 24.37 8.12
CA ASN A 543 11.63 22.94 8.02
C ASN A 543 10.89 22.40 9.26
N LEU A 544 10.46 23.28 10.17
CA LEU A 544 9.83 22.90 11.43
C LEU A 544 8.35 23.28 11.45
N VAL A 545 7.49 22.29 11.67
CA VAL A 545 6.07 22.51 11.96
C VAL A 545 5.96 23.15 13.35
N THR A 546 5.53 24.41 13.40
CA THR A 546 5.40 25.16 14.66
C THR A 546 4.02 25.01 15.29
N SER A 547 3.00 24.84 14.46
CA SER A 547 1.63 24.59 14.90
C SER A 547 0.82 23.97 13.78
N GLY A 548 -0.28 23.31 14.11
CA GLY A 548 -1.16 22.73 13.12
C GLY A 548 -2.28 21.91 13.72
N LEU A 549 -3.22 21.53 12.85
CA LEU A 549 -4.36 20.71 13.16
C LEU A 549 -4.60 19.76 11.98
N GLY A 550 -4.69 18.47 12.27
CA GLY A 550 -5.12 17.46 11.31
C GLY A 550 -6.36 16.75 11.82
N SER A 551 -7.30 16.47 10.93
CA SER A 551 -8.50 15.71 11.25
C SER A 551 -8.77 14.69 10.16
N THR A 552 -9.19 13.50 10.57
CA THR A 552 -9.44 12.37 9.67
C THR A 552 -10.74 11.69 10.04
N GLN A 553 -11.53 11.38 9.02
CA GLN A 553 -12.78 10.63 9.12
C GLN A 553 -12.68 9.42 8.19
N GLN A 554 -13.12 8.26 8.64
CA GLN A 554 -13.08 7.05 7.83
C GLN A 554 -14.38 6.27 7.96
N ASP A 555 -14.95 5.93 6.82
CA ASP A 555 -16.11 5.04 6.68
C ASP A 555 -15.65 3.74 6.02
N TYR A 556 -15.58 2.68 6.82
CA TYR A 556 -15.26 1.34 6.38
C TYR A 556 -16.52 0.48 6.39
N ARG A 557 -16.81 -0.22 5.28
CA ARG A 557 -17.93 -1.16 5.15
C ARG A 557 -17.49 -2.38 4.35
N TYR A 558 -17.58 -3.53 4.97
CA TYR A 558 -17.29 -4.83 4.36
C TYR A 558 -18.47 -5.76 4.57
N TYR A 559 -18.81 -6.51 3.53
CA TYR A 559 -19.82 -7.55 3.59
C TYR A 559 -19.43 -8.70 2.67
N ASP A 560 -19.57 -9.93 3.18
CA ASP A 560 -19.55 -11.19 2.43
C ASP A 560 -20.67 -12.10 2.97
N ASP A 561 -20.70 -13.36 2.56
CA ASP A 561 -21.73 -14.32 2.97
C ASP A 561 -21.65 -14.71 4.46
N VAL A 562 -20.53 -14.42 5.15
CA VAL A 562 -20.24 -14.87 6.52
C VAL A 562 -20.16 -13.69 7.51
N GLN A 563 -19.59 -12.57 7.08
CA GLN A 563 -19.19 -11.42 7.89
C GLN A 563 -19.77 -10.14 7.30
N CYS A 564 -20.40 -9.36 8.17
CA CYS A 564 -20.77 -7.98 7.90
C CYS A 564 -20.08 -7.09 8.93
N TYR A 565 -19.23 -6.18 8.48
CA TYR A 565 -18.49 -5.27 9.35
C TYR A 565 -18.57 -3.85 8.81
N SER A 566 -18.90 -2.90 9.67
CA SER A 566 -18.75 -1.48 9.36
C SER A 566 -18.20 -0.71 10.53
N ARG A 567 -17.37 0.29 10.25
CA ARG A 567 -16.84 1.23 11.23
C ARG A 567 -16.87 2.63 10.64
N SER A 568 -17.49 3.56 11.35
CA SER A 568 -17.48 4.98 11.04
C SER A 568 -16.80 5.71 12.18
N ILE A 569 -15.63 6.28 11.91
CA ILE A 569 -14.74 6.84 12.93
C ILE A 569 -14.20 8.19 12.50
N SER A 570 -14.01 9.09 13.46
CA SER A 570 -13.38 10.39 13.25
C SER A 570 -12.39 10.74 14.34
N SER A 571 -11.36 11.49 13.98
CA SER A 571 -10.33 11.99 14.88
C SER A 571 -9.89 13.40 14.52
N SER A 572 -9.39 14.12 15.52
CA SER A 572 -8.73 15.42 15.35
C SER A 572 -7.53 15.50 16.30
N ASN A 573 -6.34 15.77 15.76
CA ASN A 573 -5.08 15.96 16.50
C ASN A 573 -4.90 14.94 17.64
N TYR A 574 -4.95 13.64 17.33
CA TYR A 574 -4.86 12.49 18.27
C TYR A 574 -6.14 12.07 19.02
N THR A 575 -7.17 12.92 19.12
CA THR A 575 -8.39 12.59 19.86
C THR A 575 -9.43 11.94 18.94
N ILE A 576 -9.92 10.76 19.30
CA ILE A 576 -11.09 10.15 18.65
C ILE A 576 -12.33 10.94 19.07
N LEU A 577 -13.05 11.50 18.10
CA LEU A 577 -14.25 12.30 18.33
C LEU A 577 -15.52 11.42 18.32
N HIS A 578 -15.54 10.41 17.46
CA HIS A 578 -16.62 9.43 17.36
C HIS A 578 -16.08 8.12 16.78
N ASP A 579 -16.58 6.98 17.25
CA ASP A 579 -16.26 5.64 16.74
C ASP A 579 -17.49 4.73 16.85
N ASN A 580 -18.09 4.38 15.72
CA ASN A 580 -19.26 3.50 15.66
C ASN A 580 -18.92 2.25 14.88
N VAL A 581 -18.91 1.11 15.58
CA VAL A 581 -18.64 -0.21 15.01
C VAL A 581 -19.95 -1.01 14.97
N LYS A 582 -20.24 -1.64 13.83
CA LYS A 582 -21.37 -2.55 13.65
C LYS A 582 -20.89 -3.85 13.01
N ASN A 583 -21.28 -4.97 13.62
CA ASN A 583 -20.91 -6.32 13.18
C ASN A 583 -22.12 -7.11 12.62
N MET A 584 -23.26 -6.45 12.41
CA MET A 584 -24.47 -7.08 11.89
C MET A 584 -25.02 -6.25 10.73
N CYS A 585 -25.30 -6.93 9.62
CA CYS A 585 -26.16 -6.38 8.58
C CYS A 585 -27.59 -6.46 9.11
N GLY A 586 -28.35 -5.35 9.05
CA GLY A 586 -29.80 -5.44 9.25
C GLY A 586 -30.38 -6.46 8.28
N GLU A 587 -31.40 -7.21 8.71
CA GLU A 587 -32.11 -8.16 7.84
C GLU A 587 -32.37 -7.54 6.47
N LYS A 588 -32.13 -8.31 5.40
CA LYS A 588 -32.44 -7.91 4.02
C LYS A 588 -33.88 -7.38 3.99
N GLN A 589 -34.06 -6.07 3.96
CA GLN A 589 -35.30 -5.52 3.44
C GLN A 589 -35.26 -5.81 1.93
N ASN A 590 -36.03 -6.82 1.54
CA ASN A 590 -36.50 -6.98 0.17
C ASN A 590 -37.34 -5.73 -0.17
N SER A 591 -36.70 -4.66 -0.61
CA SER A 591 -37.38 -3.60 -1.32
C SER A 591 -36.78 -3.51 -2.72
N SER A 592 -37.58 -3.96 -3.69
CA SER A 592 -37.48 -3.56 -5.07
C SER A 592 -37.77 -2.05 -5.15
N GLU A 593 -36.82 -1.21 -4.79
CA GLU A 593 -36.89 0.21 -5.09
C GLU A 593 -35.72 0.59 -5.99
N SER A 594 -36.09 0.98 -7.21
CA SER A 594 -35.25 1.63 -8.19
C SER A 594 -34.21 2.56 -7.54
N LEU A 595 -32.94 2.29 -7.81
CA LEU A 595 -31.82 3.22 -7.60
C LEU A 595 -32.10 4.54 -8.32
N ARG A 596 -32.81 5.47 -7.66
CA ARG A 596 -32.78 6.88 -8.04
C ARG A 596 -31.41 7.41 -7.62
N PHE A 597 -30.55 7.65 -8.60
CA PHE A 597 -29.34 8.44 -8.45
C PHE A 597 -29.69 9.79 -7.82
N ARG A 598 -29.49 9.94 -6.51
CA ARG A 598 -29.29 11.25 -5.92
C ARG A 598 -27.91 11.72 -6.34
N ARG A 599 -27.85 12.57 -7.36
CA ARG A 599 -26.71 13.47 -7.58
C ARG A 599 -26.33 14.08 -6.24
N TRP A 600 -25.12 13.81 -5.76
CA TRP A 600 -24.56 14.62 -4.68
C TRP A 600 -24.39 16.06 -5.16
N PRO A 601 -24.62 17.05 -4.29
CA PRO A 601 -24.66 18.44 -4.71
C PRO A 601 -23.27 18.89 -5.16
N ILE A 602 -23.26 19.57 -6.30
CA ILE A 602 -22.19 20.47 -6.75
C ILE A 602 -21.78 21.34 -5.55
N PRO A 603 -20.48 21.51 -5.22
CA PRO A 603 -20.09 22.40 -4.15
C PRO A 603 -20.52 23.83 -4.52
N ALA A 604 -21.41 24.38 -3.70
CA ALA A 604 -21.84 25.76 -3.82
C ALA A 604 -20.65 26.71 -3.58
N ARG A 605 -20.67 27.81 -4.35
CA ARG A 605 -19.75 28.95 -4.31
C ARG A 605 -19.32 29.38 -2.90
N ARG A 606 -18.04 29.76 -2.81
CA ARG A 606 -17.39 30.73 -1.90
C ARG A 606 -18.27 31.25 -0.74
N ALA A 607 -17.95 30.81 0.47
CA ALA A 607 -18.16 31.63 1.66
C ALA A 607 -16.81 32.27 2.02
N SER A 608 -16.74 33.59 1.88
CA SER A 608 -15.68 34.45 2.41
C SER A 608 -15.72 34.35 3.94
N LEU A 609 -14.63 33.91 4.58
CA LEU A 609 -14.44 34.10 6.02
C LEU A 609 -13.86 35.50 6.21
N ASP A 610 -14.76 36.44 6.54
CA ASP A 610 -14.38 37.78 6.95
C ASP A 610 -13.64 37.74 8.30
N SER A 611 -12.50 38.40 8.28
CA SER A 611 -11.67 38.79 9.41
C SER A 611 -12.44 39.71 10.36
N ASN A 612 -12.48 39.38 11.66
CA ASN A 612 -12.65 40.37 12.73
C ASN A 612 -12.15 39.82 14.09
N LEU A 613 -10.89 40.12 14.39
CA LEU A 613 -10.33 40.15 15.75
C LEU A 613 -9.48 41.43 15.86
N PHE A 614 -10.15 42.55 16.20
CA PHE A 614 -9.53 43.74 16.80
C PHE A 614 -9.93 43.75 18.28
N VAL A 615 -9.01 43.47 19.18
CA VAL A 615 -8.21 44.43 19.97
C VAL A 615 -9.08 45.32 20.87
N ASN A 616 -8.96 45.01 22.16
CA ASN A 616 -9.44 45.78 23.31
C ASN A 616 -8.57 47.03 23.53
N ASN A 617 -9.21 48.17 23.82
CA ASN A 617 -8.75 49.39 24.53
C ASN A 617 -9.92 50.39 24.40
N GLY A 618 -10.48 51.09 25.38
CA GLY A 618 -10.11 51.47 26.74
C GLY A 618 -10.64 52.91 26.96
N HIS A 619 -11.24 53.19 28.12
CA HIS A 619 -11.71 54.52 28.62
C HIS A 619 -12.90 55.15 27.86
N VAL A 620 -13.92 55.77 28.46
CA VAL A 620 -14.20 56.34 29.80
C VAL A 620 -15.62 55.93 30.21
#